data_AF-A0A832Q7B5-F1
#
_entry.id   AF-A0A832Q7B5-F1
#
_cell.length_a   1.000
_cell.length_b   1.000
_cell.length_c   1.000
_cell.angle_alpha   90.00
_cell.angle_beta   90.00
_cell.angle_gamma   90.00
#
_symmetry.space_group_name_H-M   'P 1'
#
loop_
_entity.id
_entity.type
_entity.pdbx_description
1 polymer ?
#
loop_
_entity_poly.entity_id
_entity_poly.type
_entity_poly.pdbx_seq_one_letter_code
_entity_poly.pdbx_strand_id
1 'polypeptide(L)'
;MKWILGAAFAATLLFPGETEASSCAVTVEVKDSLAFSLKEVRVDSACASFDLTLKHVGKMPASTMGHNWVLTRSEDFDGAVKDGQKSGAANNFIKPDDTRVLAATKVIGGGEETTISLDPALLQVGEDYTFFCSFPAHFVLMRGKLTVF
;
A
#
# COMPACT_ATOMS: atom_id res chain seq x y z
N MET A 1 -43.67 43.64 -25.36
CA MET A 1 -43.39 42.53 -24.43
C MET A 1 -42.36 43.02 -23.41
N LYS A 2 -42.71 42.95 -22.13
CA LYS A 2 -42.02 43.60 -21.00
C LYS A 2 -40.86 42.70 -20.54
N TRP A 3 -39.64 43.22 -20.53
CA TRP A 3 -38.45 42.52 -20.07
C TRP A 3 -38.41 42.61 -18.54
N ILE A 4 -38.40 41.48 -17.84
CA ILE A 4 -38.19 41.44 -16.39
C ILE A 4 -36.77 40.94 -16.14
N LEU A 5 -35.93 41.82 -15.59
CA LEU A 5 -34.63 41.50 -15.03
C LEU A 5 -34.80 40.51 -13.88
N GLY A 6 -34.20 39.32 -13.98
CA GLY A 6 -33.94 38.45 -12.83
C GLY A 6 -32.51 38.68 -12.34
N ALA A 7 -32.34 39.28 -11.16
CA ALA A 7 -31.05 39.44 -10.52
C ALA A 7 -30.50 38.08 -10.07
N ALA A 8 -29.34 37.69 -10.58
CA ALA A 8 -28.60 36.51 -10.14
C ALA A 8 -27.82 36.84 -8.85
N PHE A 9 -28.21 36.23 -7.74
CA PHE A 9 -27.44 36.27 -6.49
C PHE A 9 -26.45 35.09 -6.52
N ALA A 10 -25.18 35.36 -6.84
CA ALA A 10 -24.13 34.36 -6.77
C ALA A 10 -23.61 34.28 -5.33
N ALA A 11 -24.10 33.31 -4.55
CA ALA A 11 -23.54 32.98 -3.25
C ALA A 11 -22.25 32.16 -3.45
N THR A 12 -21.10 32.77 -3.17
CA THR A 12 -19.81 32.09 -3.18
C THR A 12 -19.70 31.24 -1.92
N LEU A 13 -19.88 29.93 -2.06
CA LEU A 13 -19.60 28.96 -0.99
C LEU A 13 -18.07 28.84 -0.86
N LEU A 14 -17.53 29.42 0.22
CA LEU A 14 -16.20 29.10 0.70
C LEU A 14 -16.26 27.70 1.33
N PHE A 15 -15.82 26.70 0.59
CA PHE A 15 -15.54 25.39 1.16
C PHE A 15 -14.23 25.50 1.96
N PRO A 16 -14.22 25.24 3.28
CA PRO A 16 -12.97 25.04 3.99
C PRO A 16 -12.28 23.82 3.36
N GLY A 17 -11.06 24.00 2.87
CA GLY A 17 -10.24 22.89 2.41
C GLY A 17 -10.03 21.93 3.58
N GLU A 18 -10.48 20.69 3.42
CA GLU A 18 -10.10 19.60 4.30
C GLU A 18 -8.58 19.48 4.20
N THR A 19 -7.88 19.96 5.21
CA THR A 19 -6.50 19.53 5.45
C THR A 19 -6.59 18.05 5.81
N GLU A 20 -6.41 17.19 4.82
CA GLU A 20 -6.08 15.78 5.02
C GLU A 20 -4.89 15.75 5.98
N ALA A 21 -5.17 15.49 7.26
CA ALA A 21 -4.13 15.27 8.23
C ALA A 21 -3.43 13.97 7.79
N SER A 22 -2.21 14.09 7.29
CA SER A 22 -1.39 12.94 6.94
C SER A 22 -1.15 12.13 8.20
N SER A 23 -1.88 11.03 8.37
CA SER A 23 -1.52 10.05 9.39
C SER A 23 -0.24 9.37 8.94
N CYS A 24 0.80 9.39 9.77
CA CYS A 24 2.03 8.62 9.58
C CYS A 24 1.83 7.11 9.80
N ALA A 25 0.66 6.60 9.43
CA ALA A 25 0.27 5.21 9.57
C ALA A 25 -0.84 4.87 8.56
N VAL A 26 -0.87 3.61 8.14
CA VAL A 26 -1.93 3.04 7.29
C VAL A 26 -2.25 1.61 7.72
N THR A 27 -3.53 1.24 7.64
CA THR A 27 -3.96 -0.16 7.72
C THR A 27 -4.37 -0.63 6.33
N VAL A 28 -3.74 -1.70 5.86
CA VAL A 28 -4.05 -2.38 4.61
C VAL A 28 -4.72 -3.71 4.95
N GLU A 29 -5.98 -3.87 4.54
CA GLU A 29 -6.67 -5.14 4.72
C GLU A 29 -6.47 -6.04 3.50
N VAL A 30 -6.34 -7.33 3.75
CA VAL A 30 -6.29 -8.40 2.75
C VAL A 30 -7.31 -9.48 3.07
N LYS A 31 -7.78 -10.18 2.05
CA LYS A 31 -8.85 -11.18 2.16
C LYS A 31 -8.64 -12.32 1.20
N ASP A 32 -9.37 -13.42 1.42
CA ASP A 32 -9.32 -14.66 0.65
C ASP A 32 -9.58 -14.47 -0.88
N SER A 33 -10.04 -13.30 -1.31
CA SER A 33 -10.29 -12.94 -2.71
C SER A 33 -9.10 -12.29 -3.44
N LEU A 34 -7.88 -12.41 -2.92
CA LEU A 34 -6.65 -11.87 -3.53
C LEU A 34 -6.68 -10.37 -3.81
N ALA A 35 -7.06 -9.57 -2.80
CA ALA A 35 -7.14 -8.12 -2.92
C ALA A 35 -6.64 -7.41 -1.67
N PHE A 36 -5.80 -6.38 -1.87
CA PHE A 36 -5.60 -5.31 -0.90
C PHE A 36 -6.86 -4.41 -0.87
N SER A 37 -7.18 -3.83 0.29
CA SER A 37 -8.29 -2.88 0.45
C SER A 37 -8.11 -1.58 -0.33
N LEU A 38 -6.88 -1.27 -0.73
CA LEU A 38 -6.48 -0.06 -1.40
C LEU A 38 -5.44 -0.32 -2.48
N LYS A 39 -5.38 0.58 -3.46
CA LYS A 39 -4.48 0.50 -4.62
C LYS A 39 -3.34 1.50 -4.57
N GLU A 40 -3.39 2.45 -3.64
CA GLU A 40 -2.36 3.46 -3.42
C GLU A 40 -2.13 3.64 -1.92
N VAL A 41 -0.87 3.77 -1.52
CA VAL A 41 -0.43 4.24 -0.20
C VAL A 41 0.32 5.55 -0.43
N ARG A 42 -0.03 6.60 0.31
CA ARG A 42 0.63 7.91 0.22
C ARG A 42 1.39 8.16 1.52
N VAL A 43 2.68 8.42 1.42
CA VAL A 43 3.57 8.67 2.56
C VAL A 43 3.96 10.13 2.55
N ASP A 44 3.73 10.81 3.67
CA ASP A 44 4.22 12.17 3.89
C ASP A 44 5.72 12.10 4.22
N SER A 45 6.55 12.77 3.42
CA SER A 45 7.99 12.84 3.64
C SER A 45 8.39 13.51 4.95
N ALA A 46 7.49 14.27 5.58
CA ALA A 46 7.71 14.87 6.90
C ALA A 46 7.53 13.87 8.06
N CYS A 47 7.00 12.67 7.82
CA CYS A 47 6.87 11.64 8.84
C CYS A 47 8.26 11.14 9.29
N ALA A 48 8.52 11.16 10.60
CA ALA A 48 9.74 10.56 11.16
C ALA A 48 9.76 9.03 11.05
N SER A 49 8.57 8.42 11.00
CA SER A 49 8.37 6.99 10.73
C SER A 49 6.96 6.82 10.19
N PHE A 50 6.73 5.81 9.35
CA PHE A 50 5.44 5.49 8.76
C PHE A 50 5.05 4.04 9.06
N ASP A 51 4.00 3.82 9.85
CA ASP A 51 3.57 2.50 10.26
C ASP A 51 2.58 1.88 9.26
N LEU A 52 2.92 0.70 8.73
CA LEU A 52 2.02 -0.09 7.90
C LEU A 52 1.55 -1.33 8.64
N THR A 53 0.25 -1.40 8.90
CA THR A 53 -0.41 -2.58 9.46
C THR A 53 -1.08 -3.36 8.35
N LEU A 54 -0.67 -4.61 8.14
CA LEU A 54 -1.34 -5.56 7.25
C LEU A 54 -2.27 -6.43 8.09
N LYS A 55 -3.56 -6.46 7.74
CA LYS A 55 -4.57 -7.25 8.46
C LYS A 55 -5.30 -8.19 7.53
N HIS A 56 -5.31 -9.48 7.86
CA HIS A 56 -5.99 -10.47 7.05
C HIS A 56 -7.41 -10.74 7.57
N VAL A 57 -8.42 -10.16 6.93
CA VAL A 57 -9.84 -10.25 7.35
C VAL A 57 -10.58 -11.48 6.82
N GLY A 58 -9.91 -12.32 6.01
CA GLY A 58 -10.39 -13.64 5.60
C GLY A 58 -10.24 -14.73 6.67
N LYS A 59 -10.48 -15.99 6.28
CA LYS A 59 -10.48 -17.14 7.21
C LYS A 59 -9.45 -18.22 6.85
N MET A 60 -8.88 -18.17 5.65
CA MET A 60 -7.98 -19.22 5.19
C MET A 60 -6.60 -19.12 5.87
N PRO A 61 -5.95 -20.25 6.19
CA PRO A 61 -4.65 -20.24 6.88
C PRO A 61 -3.53 -19.72 5.97
N ALA A 62 -2.45 -19.22 6.58
CA ALA A 62 -1.29 -18.64 5.89
C ALA A 62 -0.62 -19.60 4.89
N SER A 63 -0.68 -20.91 5.13
CA SER A 63 -0.12 -21.93 4.24
C SER A 63 -0.84 -22.03 2.90
N THR A 64 -2.11 -21.59 2.83
CA THR A 64 -2.99 -21.74 1.66
C THR A 64 -3.34 -20.40 1.04
N MET A 65 -3.55 -19.37 1.86
CA MET A 65 -3.94 -18.03 1.45
C MET A 65 -3.13 -16.99 2.22
N GLY A 66 -1.82 -17.21 2.28
CA GLY A 66 -0.91 -16.29 2.94
C GLY A 66 -0.80 -14.98 2.19
N HIS A 67 -0.77 -13.89 2.93
CA HIS A 67 -0.57 -12.56 2.39
C HIS A 67 0.55 -11.85 3.13
N ASN A 68 1.41 -11.18 2.39
CA ASN A 68 2.34 -10.19 2.90
C ASN A 68 2.20 -8.90 2.09
N TRP A 69 2.92 -7.89 2.53
CA TRP A 69 3.09 -6.63 1.84
C TRP A 69 4.58 -6.39 1.68
N VAL A 70 5.03 -6.17 0.45
CA VAL A 70 6.44 -6.00 0.06
C VAL A 70 6.56 -4.76 -0.80
N LEU A 71 7.53 -3.89 -0.52
CA LEU A 71 7.79 -2.65 -1.25
C LEU A 71 9.11 -2.74 -2.01
N THR A 72 9.08 -2.35 -3.29
CA THR A 72 10.27 -2.16 -4.12
C THR A 72 10.16 -0.86 -4.91
N ARG A 73 11.27 -0.40 -5.51
CA ARG A 73 11.15 0.45 -6.71
C ARG A 73 10.38 -0.32 -7.77
N SER A 74 9.64 0.39 -8.62
CA SER A 74 8.78 -0.25 -9.62
C SER A 74 9.60 -0.99 -10.69
N GLU A 75 10.81 -0.51 -11.01
CA GLU A 75 11.74 -1.20 -11.91
C GLU A 75 12.24 -2.56 -11.38
N ASP A 76 12.27 -2.71 -10.05
CA ASP A 76 12.80 -3.90 -9.39
C ASP A 76 11.73 -4.98 -9.12
N PHE A 77 10.45 -4.63 -9.32
CA PHE A 77 9.29 -5.46 -8.99
C PHE A 77 9.38 -6.87 -9.58
N ASP A 78 9.61 -6.98 -10.90
CA ASP A 78 9.62 -8.28 -11.57
C ASP A 78 10.78 -9.17 -11.08
N GLY A 79 11.93 -8.56 -10.80
CA GLY A 79 13.10 -9.25 -10.27
C GLY A 79 12.87 -9.78 -8.85
N ALA A 80 12.31 -8.95 -7.97
CA ALA A 80 12.00 -9.31 -6.60
C ALA A 80 10.93 -10.43 -6.54
N VAL A 81 9.88 -10.34 -7.36
CA VAL A 81 8.85 -11.40 -7.48
C VAL A 81 9.49 -12.73 -7.90
N LYS A 82 10.28 -12.72 -8.97
CA LYS A 82 10.88 -13.93 -9.55
C LYS A 82 11.78 -14.67 -8.53
N ASP A 83 12.54 -13.94 -7.73
CA ASP A 83 13.42 -14.55 -6.73
C ASP A 83 12.69 -14.88 -5.43
N GLY A 84 11.69 -14.09 -5.04
CA GLY A 84 10.79 -14.38 -3.93
C GLY A 84 10.06 -15.71 -4.09
N GLN A 85 9.56 -16.01 -5.30
CA GLN A 85 8.92 -17.29 -5.63
C GLN A 85 9.81 -18.52 -5.34
N LYS A 86 11.13 -18.39 -5.47
CA LYS A 86 12.10 -19.48 -5.23
C LYS A 86 12.49 -19.62 -3.76
N SER A 87 12.20 -18.61 -2.95
CA SER A 87 12.71 -18.50 -1.58
C SER A 87 11.86 -19.26 -0.56
N GLY A 88 10.61 -19.58 -0.92
CA GLY A 88 9.70 -20.42 -0.14
C GLY A 88 9.15 -19.75 1.12
N ALA A 89 8.25 -20.47 1.79
CA ALA A 89 7.48 -19.94 2.91
C ALA A 89 8.35 -19.57 4.14
N ALA A 90 9.43 -20.30 4.38
CA ALA A 90 10.35 -20.01 5.50
C ALA A 90 11.00 -18.63 5.40
N ASN A 91 11.10 -18.08 4.18
CA ASN A 91 11.64 -16.74 3.92
C ASN A 91 10.54 -15.74 3.54
N ASN A 92 9.27 -16.01 3.88
CA ASN A 92 8.12 -15.17 3.52
C ASN A 92 7.99 -14.92 2.00
N PHE A 93 8.52 -15.83 1.17
CA PHE A 93 8.62 -15.64 -0.28
C PHE A 93 9.36 -14.35 -0.66
N ILE A 94 10.43 -14.04 0.07
CA ILE A 94 11.36 -12.95 -0.20
C ILE A 94 12.76 -13.56 -0.24
N LYS A 95 13.58 -13.17 -1.22
CA LYS A 95 14.98 -13.62 -1.27
C LYS A 95 15.71 -13.06 -0.04
N PRO A 96 16.44 -13.89 0.72
CA PRO A 96 17.31 -13.40 1.79
C PRO A 96 18.27 -12.34 1.26
N ASP A 97 18.42 -11.26 2.03
CA ASP A 97 19.30 -10.12 1.73
C ASP A 97 19.01 -9.43 0.37
N ASP A 98 17.75 -9.48 -0.11
CA ASP A 98 17.37 -8.80 -1.34
C ASP A 98 17.35 -7.27 -1.17
N THR A 99 18.40 -6.62 -1.65
CA THR A 99 18.58 -5.17 -1.57
C THR A 99 17.53 -4.37 -2.36
N ARG A 100 16.70 -5.03 -3.19
CA ARG A 100 15.58 -4.40 -3.90
C ARG A 100 14.35 -4.21 -3.01
N VAL A 101 14.22 -5.02 -1.96
CA VAL A 101 13.10 -4.97 -1.03
C VAL A 101 13.38 -3.90 0.02
N LEU A 102 12.63 -2.80 -0.05
CA LEU A 102 12.79 -1.63 0.80
C LEU A 102 12.10 -1.81 2.15
N ALA A 103 10.99 -2.54 2.15
CA ALA A 103 10.23 -2.88 3.36
C ALA A 103 9.35 -4.10 3.07
N ALA A 104 9.14 -4.94 4.07
CA ALA A 104 8.23 -6.06 3.94
C ALA A 104 7.68 -6.55 5.27
N THR A 105 6.44 -7.03 5.25
CA THR A 105 5.85 -7.77 6.37
C THR A 105 6.18 -9.26 6.29
N LYS A 106 5.99 -9.99 7.40
CA LYS A 106 5.83 -11.44 7.35
C LYS A 106 4.55 -11.83 6.58
N VAL A 107 4.47 -13.10 6.16
CA VAL A 107 3.22 -13.69 5.65
C VAL A 107 2.28 -13.95 6.82
N ILE A 108 1.03 -13.53 6.68
CA ILE A 108 -0.05 -13.75 7.64
C ILE A 108 -1.25 -14.46 6.98
N GLY A 109 -2.03 -15.18 7.77
CA GLY A 109 -3.27 -15.84 7.37
C GLY A 109 -4.50 -15.26 8.06
N GLY A 110 -5.67 -15.86 7.80
CA GLY A 110 -6.97 -15.44 8.33
C GLY A 110 -7.00 -15.12 9.82
N GLY A 111 -7.43 -13.90 10.15
CA GLY A 111 -7.55 -13.41 11.52
C GLY A 111 -6.26 -12.83 12.12
N GLU A 112 -5.13 -12.97 11.44
CA GLU A 112 -3.85 -12.41 11.88
C GLU A 112 -3.64 -10.97 11.37
N GLU A 113 -2.73 -10.27 12.04
CA GLU A 113 -2.21 -8.97 11.61
C GLU A 113 -0.71 -8.87 11.91
N THR A 114 -0.05 -7.95 11.22
CA THR A 114 1.35 -7.61 11.44
C THR A 114 1.59 -6.16 11.09
N THR A 115 2.52 -5.52 11.79
CA THR A 115 2.89 -4.11 11.55
C THR A 115 4.39 -4.02 11.27
N ILE A 116 4.75 -3.13 10.35
CA ILE A 116 6.13 -2.70 10.10
C ILE A 116 6.20 -1.19 10.18
N SER A 117 7.36 -0.67 10.56
CA SER A 117 7.65 0.76 10.50
C SER A 117 8.62 1.01 9.37
N LEU A 118 8.22 1.84 8.43
CA LEU A 118 9.04 2.35 7.33
C LEU A 118 9.69 3.67 7.77
N ASP A 119 10.92 3.91 7.35
CA ASP A 119 11.55 5.23 7.43
C ASP A 119 11.31 5.96 6.09
N PRO A 120 10.48 7.02 6.06
CA PRO A 120 10.23 7.79 4.84
C PRO A 120 11.49 8.41 4.23
N ALA A 121 12.57 8.61 5.01
CA ALA A 121 13.84 9.12 4.50
C ALA A 121 14.55 8.15 3.53
N LEU A 122 14.14 6.88 3.50
CA LEU A 122 14.60 5.88 2.53
C LEU A 122 13.87 5.96 1.18
N LEU A 123 12.82 6.78 1.11
CA LEU A 123 12.04 6.98 -0.10
C LEU A 123 12.31 8.36 -0.71
N GLN A 124 12.05 8.48 -2.01
CA GLN A 124 12.29 9.69 -2.78
C GLN A 124 10.98 10.23 -3.34
N VAL A 125 10.78 11.54 -3.20
CA VAL A 125 9.65 12.22 -3.83
C VAL A 125 9.80 12.14 -5.35
N GLY A 126 8.75 11.71 -6.04
CA GLY A 126 8.73 11.54 -7.49
C GLY A 126 9.25 10.19 -8.01
N GLU A 127 9.76 9.31 -7.13
CA GLU A 127 10.13 7.94 -7.49
C GLU A 127 8.89 7.03 -7.53
N ASP A 128 8.85 6.11 -8.50
CA ASP A 128 7.75 5.16 -8.65
C ASP A 128 7.99 3.90 -7.80
N TYR A 129 7.19 3.69 -6.77
CA TYR A 129 7.24 2.46 -5.96
C TYR A 129 6.04 1.54 -6.20
N THR A 130 6.29 0.23 -6.17
CA THR A 130 5.26 -0.79 -6.25
C THR A 130 5.25 -1.59 -4.96
N PHE A 131 4.08 -1.68 -4.33
CA PHE A 131 3.85 -2.64 -3.26
C PHE A 131 3.08 -3.85 -3.77
N PHE A 132 3.35 -5.04 -3.24
CA PHE A 132 2.73 -6.27 -3.69
C PHE A 132 2.74 -7.38 -2.64
N CYS A 133 1.98 -8.44 -2.90
CA CYS A 133 2.05 -9.70 -2.16
C CYS A 133 2.95 -10.68 -2.91
N SER A 134 4.01 -11.17 -2.27
CA SER A 134 5.00 -12.07 -2.87
C SER A 134 4.66 -13.56 -2.70
N PHE A 135 3.58 -13.88 -1.98
CA PHE A 135 3.03 -15.24 -1.96
C PHE A 135 2.80 -15.73 -3.41
N PRO A 136 3.14 -16.98 -3.75
CA PRO A 136 3.18 -17.43 -5.13
C PRO A 136 1.94 -17.06 -5.94
N ALA A 137 2.17 -16.36 -7.06
CA ALA A 137 1.17 -15.88 -8.02
C ALA A 137 0.21 -14.75 -7.54
N HIS A 138 0.23 -14.35 -6.26
CA HIS A 138 -0.69 -13.32 -5.76
C HIS A 138 -0.40 -11.93 -6.34
N PHE A 139 0.88 -11.62 -6.61
CA PHE A 139 1.35 -10.34 -7.18
C PHE A 139 0.62 -9.90 -8.46
N VAL A 140 0.02 -10.83 -9.21
CA VAL A 140 -0.75 -10.53 -10.44
C VAL A 140 -1.95 -9.63 -10.14
N LEU A 141 -2.65 -9.87 -9.03
CA LEU A 141 -3.85 -9.14 -8.61
C LEU A 141 -3.57 -8.23 -7.41
N MET A 142 -2.64 -8.66 -6.54
CA MET A 142 -2.27 -8.01 -5.30
C MET A 142 -1.01 -7.17 -5.50
N ARG A 143 -1.19 -6.02 -6.15
CA ARG A 143 -0.21 -4.94 -6.23
C ARG A 143 -0.88 -3.57 -6.27
N GLY A 144 -0.14 -2.56 -5.87
CA GLY A 144 -0.53 -1.15 -5.88
C GLY A 144 0.68 -0.24 -5.88
N LYS A 145 0.43 1.07 -5.84
CA LYS A 145 1.48 2.11 -5.88
C LYS A 145 1.74 2.68 -4.50
N LEU A 146 2.99 2.99 -4.21
CA LEU A 146 3.32 3.87 -3.09
C LEU A 146 3.89 5.17 -3.65
N THR A 147 3.36 6.29 -3.19
CA THR A 147 3.84 7.63 -3.56
C THR A 147 4.28 8.39 -2.31
N VAL A 148 5.26 9.27 -2.48
CA VAL A 148 5.75 10.16 -1.42
C VAL A 148 5.44 11.60 -1.80
N PHE A 149 4.97 12.39 -0.84
CA PHE A 149 4.63 13.79 -1.03
C PHE A 149 5.27 14.71 0.01
#